data_AF-A0A2G2CRB7-F1
#
_entry.id   AF-A0A2G2CRB7-F1
#
_cell.length_a   1.000
_cell.length_b   1.000
_cell.length_c   1.000
_cell.angle_alpha   90.00
_cell.angle_beta   90.00
_cell.angle_gamma   90.00
#
_symmetry.space_group_name_H-M   'P 1'
#
loop_
_entity.id
_entity.type
_entity.pdbx_description
1 polymer ?
#
loop_
_entity_poly.entity_id
_entity_poly.type
_entity_poly.pdbx_seq_one_letter_code
_entity_poly.pdbx_strand_id
1 'polypeptide(L)'
;MKYLIALFFICFSFTAKSQILNAESLRKVTDTSGFSGSVSLGFSLKRDVNDYFAFSSSTHLQYKMNKHLVLLKNDIELKNIEGNKFENAGITHLRYNYRFHPRIAWEVFGQAQYNKVSKIDFRGLVGTGPRFKLTTSENYKFYLGTHIMYEQEELSDGVTPLQRDFRSTSYLSFSLYPTETISLVSTTYYQPKLKDFGDYRVSNQSSLLIDLFKNFDFKTTYTFIYDETPALGIPNSQYNLESGFVYSFD
;
A
#
# COMPACT_ATOMS: atom_id res chain seq x y z
N MET A 1 -13.73 48.47 -15.97
CA MET A 1 -12.88 47.94 -14.88
C MET A 1 -13.48 46.61 -14.45
N LYS A 2 -12.86 45.49 -14.85
CA LYS A 2 -12.09 44.60 -13.94
C LYS A 2 -13.05 43.71 -13.12
N TYR A 3 -13.27 42.41 -13.34
CA TYR A 3 -12.48 41.37 -13.99
C TYR A 3 -13.41 40.26 -14.55
N LEU A 4 -13.13 39.85 -15.80
CA LEU A 4 -13.54 38.57 -16.36
C LEU A 4 -12.70 37.48 -15.67
N ILE A 5 -13.31 36.52 -14.98
CA ILE A 5 -12.64 35.26 -14.62
C ILE A 5 -13.39 34.16 -15.36
N ALA A 6 -12.94 33.90 -16.59
CA ALA A 6 -13.32 32.72 -17.35
C ALA A 6 -12.53 31.53 -16.78
N LEU A 7 -13.22 30.64 -16.07
CA LEU A 7 -12.66 29.37 -15.62
C LEU A 7 -12.59 28.44 -16.85
N PHE A 8 -11.40 28.35 -17.44
CA PHE A 8 -11.11 27.49 -18.58
C PHE A 8 -11.02 26.03 -18.09
N PHE A 9 -12.13 25.30 -18.13
CA PHE A 9 -12.16 23.85 -17.92
C PHE A 9 -11.52 23.18 -19.15
N ILE A 10 -10.22 22.91 -19.09
CA ILE A 10 -9.53 22.08 -20.08
C ILE A 10 -9.96 20.64 -19.82
N CYS A 11 -10.96 20.18 -20.57
CA CYS A 11 -11.23 18.76 -20.76
C CYS A 11 -10.07 18.13 -21.54
N PHE A 12 -9.04 17.66 -20.84
CA PHE A 12 -8.16 16.64 -21.38
C PHE A 12 -8.90 15.30 -21.34
N SER A 13 -9.55 14.94 -22.44
CA SER A 13 -10.06 13.60 -22.68
C SER A 13 -8.89 12.64 -22.91
N PHE A 14 -8.22 12.23 -21.83
CA PHE A 14 -7.46 10.99 -21.87
C PHE A 14 -8.46 9.84 -21.72
N THR A 15 -8.64 9.06 -22.78
CA THR A 15 -9.23 7.73 -22.68
C THR A 15 -8.26 6.83 -21.93
N ALA A 16 -8.15 7.02 -20.62
CA ALA A 16 -7.48 6.10 -19.73
C ALA A 16 -8.49 5.02 -19.35
N LYS A 17 -8.29 3.80 -19.86
CA LYS A 17 -8.92 2.60 -19.29
C LYS A 17 -8.34 2.41 -17.89
N SER A 18 -8.90 3.10 -16.89
CA SER A 18 -8.48 2.93 -15.49
C SER A 18 -9.19 1.71 -14.93
N GLN A 19 -8.45 0.62 -14.80
CA GLN A 19 -8.86 -0.51 -13.98
C GLN A 19 -8.67 -0.10 -12.52
N ILE A 20 -9.75 0.01 -11.75
CA ILE A 20 -9.66 -0.06 -10.28
C ILE A 20 -9.50 -1.54 -9.95
N LEU A 21 -8.30 -2.04 -10.13
CA LEU A 21 -7.95 -3.41 -9.81
C LEU A 21 -6.78 -3.41 -8.84
N ASN A 22 -6.89 -4.29 -7.85
CA ASN A 22 -5.89 -4.52 -6.83
C ASN A 22 -4.50 -4.71 -7.47
N ALA A 23 -3.47 -4.10 -6.91
CA ALA A 23 -2.09 -4.16 -7.39
C ALA A 23 -1.58 -5.60 -7.65
N GLU A 24 -2.13 -6.60 -6.97
CA GLU A 24 -1.73 -7.99 -7.16
C GLU A 24 -2.47 -8.72 -8.31
N SER A 25 -3.71 -8.33 -8.67
CA SER A 25 -4.39 -8.88 -9.85
C SER A 25 -3.87 -8.30 -11.16
N LEU A 26 -3.15 -7.17 -11.11
CA LEU A 26 -2.30 -6.65 -12.19
C LEU A 26 -1.06 -7.53 -12.47
N ARG A 27 -0.82 -8.60 -11.69
CA ARG A 27 0.18 -9.64 -11.98
C ARG A 27 -0.39 -10.88 -12.69
N LYS A 28 -1.56 -10.77 -13.35
CA LYS A 28 -1.82 -11.63 -14.51
C LYS A 28 -0.79 -11.26 -15.57
N VAL A 29 0.17 -12.17 -15.74
CA VAL A 29 1.40 -12.08 -16.51
C VAL A 29 1.20 -11.34 -17.83
N THR A 30 1.50 -10.05 -17.86
CA THR A 30 1.87 -9.40 -19.12
C THR A 30 3.35 -9.73 -19.32
N ASP A 31 3.61 -10.61 -20.29
CA ASP A 31 4.96 -10.97 -20.73
C ASP A 31 5.65 -9.80 -21.46
N THR A 32 4.92 -8.71 -21.68
CA THR A 32 5.39 -7.47 -22.30
C THR A 32 5.94 -6.49 -21.27
N SER A 33 7.02 -5.80 -21.66
CA SER A 33 7.48 -4.60 -20.95
C SER A 33 6.42 -3.51 -21.10
N GLY A 34 6.14 -2.73 -20.06
CA GLY A 34 5.10 -1.72 -20.11
C GLY A 34 4.73 -1.10 -18.77
N PHE A 35 3.94 -0.03 -18.86
CA PHE A 35 3.24 0.57 -17.73
C PHE A 35 1.96 -0.22 -17.42
N SER A 36 1.69 -0.42 -16.14
CA SER A 36 0.34 -0.75 -15.70
C SER A 36 0.12 -0.16 -14.31
N GLY A 37 -1.14 -0.10 -13.86
CA GLY A 37 -1.46 0.54 -12.61
C GLY A 37 -2.95 0.78 -12.44
N SER A 38 -3.29 1.40 -11.32
CA SER A 38 -4.64 1.79 -10.96
C SER A 38 -4.61 3.11 -10.20
N VAL A 39 -5.65 3.92 -10.39
CA VAL A 39 -5.90 5.12 -9.59
C VAL A 39 -7.34 5.06 -9.11
N SER A 40 -7.55 5.29 -7.82
CA SER A 40 -8.84 5.32 -7.16
C SER A 40 -8.98 6.62 -6.38
N LEU A 41 -10.13 7.28 -6.55
CA LEU A 41 -10.48 8.49 -5.82
C LEU A 41 -11.79 8.23 -5.06
N GLY A 42 -11.81 8.58 -3.78
CA GLY A 42 -12.96 8.48 -2.91
C GLY A 42 -13.32 9.86 -2.37
N PHE A 43 -14.61 10.18 -2.41
CA PHE A 43 -15.16 11.39 -1.82
C PHE A 43 -16.35 11.00 -0.95
N SER A 44 -16.39 11.50 0.29
CA SER A 44 -17.48 11.25 1.22
C SER A 44 -17.87 12.55 1.90
N LEU A 45 -19.15 12.88 1.84
CA LEU A 45 -19.77 14.01 2.49
C LEU A 45 -20.93 13.49 3.33
N LYS A 46 -20.95 13.83 4.62
CA LYS A 46 -22.04 13.48 5.52
C LYS A 46 -22.34 14.67 6.42
N ARG A 47 -23.63 14.99 6.56
CA ARG A 47 -24.15 15.92 7.57
C ARG A 47 -24.70 15.08 8.71
N ASP A 48 -24.10 15.20 9.88
CA ASP A 48 -24.62 14.63 11.14
C ASP A 48 -24.73 15.78 12.16
N VAL A 49 -24.61 15.50 13.46
CA VAL A 49 -24.40 16.55 14.49
C VAL A 49 -23.23 17.48 14.11
N ASN A 50 -22.19 16.93 13.48
CA ASN A 50 -21.06 17.64 12.91
C ASN A 50 -20.98 17.37 11.41
N ASP A 51 -20.48 18.33 10.63
CA ASP A 51 -20.09 18.08 9.24
C ASP A 51 -18.92 17.11 9.12
N TYR A 52 -19.06 16.13 8.23
CA TYR A 52 -18.03 15.17 7.88
C TYR A 52 -17.68 15.31 6.39
N PHE A 53 -16.40 15.51 6.14
CA PHE A 53 -15.81 15.47 4.80
C PHE A 53 -14.63 14.50 4.81
N ALA A 54 -14.61 13.57 3.85
CA ALA A 54 -13.44 12.76 3.61
C ALA A 54 -13.10 12.69 2.12
N PHE A 55 -11.80 12.73 1.85
CA PHE A 55 -11.22 12.51 0.55
C PHE A 55 -10.14 11.44 0.67
N SER A 56 -10.16 10.46 -0.23
CA SER A 56 -9.11 9.47 -0.35
C SER A 56 -8.62 9.38 -1.79
N SER A 57 -7.33 9.11 -1.94
CA SER A 57 -6.69 8.83 -3.21
C SER A 57 -5.76 7.64 -3.03
N SER A 58 -5.88 6.64 -3.90
CA SER A 58 -4.96 5.51 -3.96
C SER A 58 -4.44 5.40 -5.39
N THR A 59 -3.12 5.38 -5.52
CA THR A 59 -2.41 5.29 -6.80
C THR A 59 -1.42 4.15 -6.71
N HIS A 60 -1.54 3.21 -7.63
CA HIS A 60 -0.57 2.14 -7.81
C HIS A 60 -0.06 2.17 -9.25
N LEU A 61 1.24 2.35 -9.44
CA LEU A 61 1.87 2.33 -10.76
C LEU A 61 3.00 1.32 -10.76
N GLN A 62 3.14 0.60 -11.86
CA GLN A 62 4.26 -0.26 -12.13
C GLN A 62 4.80 -0.03 -13.54
N TYR A 63 6.12 -0.08 -13.67
CA TYR A 63 6.79 -0.06 -14.95
C TYR A 63 7.75 -1.25 -15.04
N LYS A 64 7.36 -2.23 -15.85
CA LYS A 64 8.14 -3.45 -16.08
C LYS A 64 8.97 -3.29 -17.35
N MET A 65 10.26 -3.57 -17.21
CA MET A 65 11.21 -3.76 -18.29
C MET A 65 11.75 -5.20 -18.19
N ASN A 66 12.73 -5.58 -19.03
CA ASN A 66 13.29 -6.93 -19.07
C ASN A 66 13.73 -7.48 -17.68
N LYS A 67 14.80 -6.91 -17.12
CA LYS A 67 15.34 -7.29 -15.80
C LYS A 67 14.96 -6.33 -14.69
N HIS A 68 14.14 -5.33 -14.99
CA HIS A 68 13.90 -4.19 -14.10
C HIS A 68 12.41 -4.00 -13.88
N LEU A 69 12.02 -3.68 -12.65
CA LEU A 69 10.64 -3.35 -12.31
C LEU A 69 10.65 -2.19 -11.33
N VAL A 70 9.94 -1.12 -11.65
CA VAL A 70 9.69 0.02 -10.76
C VAL A 70 8.24 -0.06 -10.29
N LEU A 71 8.01 0.15 -9.00
CA LEU A 71 6.71 0.13 -8.34
C LEU A 71 6.55 1.42 -7.53
N LEU A 72 5.46 2.14 -7.76
CA LEU A 72 5.01 3.27 -6.95
C LEU A 72 3.66 2.92 -6.33
N LYS A 73 3.53 3.11 -5.03
CA LYS A 73 2.26 3.10 -4.31
C LYS A 73 2.12 4.41 -3.56
N ASN A 74 1.00 5.09 -3.71
CA ASN A 74 0.69 6.33 -3.00
C ASN A 74 -0.76 6.27 -2.53
N ASP A 75 -0.96 6.27 -1.21
CA ASP A 75 -2.30 6.38 -0.62
C ASP A 75 -2.34 7.65 0.23
N ILE A 76 -3.39 8.44 0.07
CA ILE A 76 -3.65 9.68 0.82
C ILE A 76 -5.09 9.60 1.32
N GLU A 77 -5.28 9.92 2.59
CA GLU A 77 -6.58 10.03 3.22
C GLU A 77 -6.65 11.33 4.03
N LEU A 78 -7.68 12.12 3.75
CA LEU A 78 -8.00 13.36 4.44
C LEU A 78 -9.41 13.23 5.01
N LYS A 79 -9.56 13.49 6.30
CA LYS A 79 -10.83 13.48 7.03
C LYS A 79 -10.96 14.76 7.84
N ASN A 80 -12.11 15.41 7.70
CA ASN A 80 -12.49 16.57 8.51
C ASN A 80 -13.82 16.26 9.19
N ILE A 81 -13.85 16.47 10.51
CA ILE A 81 -15.06 16.41 11.32
C ILE A 81 -15.17 17.78 11.98
N GLU A 82 -16.24 18.51 11.69
CA GLU A 82 -16.48 19.85 12.25
C GLU A 82 -16.35 19.83 13.78
N GLY A 83 -15.52 20.73 14.32
CA GLY A 83 -15.18 20.79 15.74
C GLY A 83 -13.94 19.99 16.18
N ASN A 84 -13.43 19.08 15.35
CA ASN A 84 -12.18 18.34 15.58
C ASN A 84 -11.07 18.77 14.59
N LYS A 85 -9.80 18.57 14.96
CA LYS A 85 -8.65 18.82 14.06
C LYS A 85 -8.73 17.85 12.87
N PHE A 86 -8.39 18.35 11.66
CA PHE A 86 -8.22 17.51 10.46
C PHE A 86 -7.40 16.25 10.77
N GLU A 87 -7.97 15.08 10.51
CA GLU A 87 -7.26 13.81 10.53
C GLU A 87 -6.73 13.54 9.12
N ASN A 88 -5.43 13.27 9.01
CA ASN A 88 -4.81 12.95 7.74
C ASN A 88 -3.86 11.78 7.91
N ALA A 89 -3.90 10.89 6.92
CA ALA A 89 -2.97 9.80 6.76
C ALA A 89 -2.46 9.79 5.32
N GLY A 90 -1.23 9.34 5.14
CA GLY A 90 -0.63 9.23 3.83
C GLY A 90 0.57 8.32 3.87
N ILE A 91 0.75 7.57 2.79
CA ILE A 91 1.89 6.69 2.58
C ILE A 91 2.29 6.75 1.11
N THR A 92 3.56 7.00 0.87
CA THR A 92 4.19 6.87 -0.44
C THR A 92 5.29 5.85 -0.34
N HIS A 93 5.29 4.88 -1.24
CA HIS A 93 6.25 3.79 -1.31
C HIS A 93 6.76 3.63 -2.73
N LEU A 94 8.07 3.76 -2.92
CA LEU A 94 8.76 3.53 -4.18
C LEU A 94 9.66 2.31 -4.02
N ARG A 95 9.59 1.38 -4.97
CA ARG A 95 10.45 0.19 -4.97
C ARG A 95 10.97 -0.09 -6.37
N TYR A 96 12.25 -0.42 -6.45
CA TYR A 96 12.93 -0.85 -7.67
C TYR A 96 13.49 -2.25 -7.48
N ASN A 97 13.22 -3.12 -8.44
CA ASN A 97 13.64 -4.52 -8.43
C ASN A 97 14.53 -4.78 -9.64
N TYR A 98 15.74 -5.30 -9.40
CA TYR A 98 16.66 -5.77 -10.43
C TYR A 98 16.81 -7.30 -10.37
N ARG A 99 16.26 -7.98 -11.37
CA ARG A 99 16.31 -9.44 -11.51
C ARG A 99 17.60 -9.87 -12.22
N PHE A 100 18.62 -10.20 -11.44
CA PHE A 100 19.91 -10.71 -11.94
C PHE A 100 19.94 -12.23 -12.12
N HIS A 101 19.05 -12.97 -11.47
CA HIS A 101 18.87 -14.42 -11.63
C HIS A 101 17.37 -14.73 -11.86
N PRO A 102 17.00 -15.76 -12.65
CA PRO A 102 15.61 -16.23 -12.79
C PRO A 102 14.73 -16.27 -11.53
N ARG A 103 15.31 -16.55 -10.35
CA ARG A 103 14.58 -16.64 -9.08
C ARG A 103 15.03 -15.63 -8.02
N ILE A 104 15.96 -14.74 -8.35
CA ILE A 104 16.51 -13.77 -7.39
C ILE A 104 16.48 -12.39 -8.01
N ALA A 105 15.88 -11.45 -7.28
CA ALA A 105 15.94 -10.03 -7.57
C ALA A 105 16.55 -9.29 -6.39
N TRP A 106 17.28 -8.21 -6.67
CA TRP A 106 17.68 -7.25 -5.66
C TRP A 106 16.64 -6.14 -5.61
N GLU A 107 16.08 -5.85 -4.44
CA GLU A 107 15.13 -4.77 -4.23
C GLU A 107 15.81 -3.58 -3.53
N VAL A 108 15.46 -2.37 -3.95
CA VAL A 108 15.76 -1.11 -3.26
C VAL A 108 14.43 -0.38 -3.10
N PHE A 109 14.16 0.15 -1.92
CA PHE A 109 12.90 0.85 -1.66
C PHE A 109 13.08 2.06 -0.75
N GLY A 110 12.18 3.02 -0.92
CA GLY A 110 12.02 4.17 -0.04
C GLY A 110 10.54 4.39 0.24
N GLN A 111 10.23 4.78 1.48
CA GLN A 111 8.86 5.02 1.93
C GLN A 111 8.81 6.25 2.82
N ALA A 112 7.76 7.03 2.67
CA ALA A 112 7.42 8.14 3.55
C ALA A 112 5.95 8.00 3.96
N GLN A 113 5.65 8.18 5.24
CA GLN A 113 4.30 8.12 5.75
C GLN A 113 4.06 9.12 6.88
N TYR A 114 2.79 9.49 7.05
CA TYR A 114 2.26 10.20 8.21
C TYR A 114 0.88 9.61 8.51
N ASN A 115 0.49 9.57 9.78
CA ASN A 115 -0.82 9.08 10.19
C ASN A 115 -1.18 9.66 11.55
N LYS A 116 -2.08 10.65 11.57
CA LYS A 116 -2.53 11.27 12.83
C LYS A 116 -3.24 10.30 13.77
N VAL A 117 -4.00 9.34 13.24
CA VAL A 117 -4.72 8.34 14.06
C VAL A 117 -3.71 7.46 14.81
N SER A 118 -2.60 7.10 14.17
CA SER A 118 -1.49 6.36 14.81
C SER A 118 -0.44 7.27 15.47
N LYS A 119 -0.70 8.59 15.59
CA LYS A 119 0.24 9.60 16.10
C LYS A 119 1.62 9.62 15.42
N ILE A 120 1.67 9.25 14.15
CA ILE A 120 2.88 9.33 13.33
C ILE A 120 2.88 10.68 12.63
N ASP A 121 3.69 11.62 13.09
CA ASP A 121 3.86 12.91 12.42
C ASP A 121 4.67 12.74 11.15
N PHE A 122 5.73 11.93 11.21
CA PHE A 122 6.51 11.53 10.05
C PHE A 122 7.21 10.19 10.31
N ARG A 123 7.20 9.30 9.32
CA ARG A 123 8.09 8.15 9.27
C ARG A 123 8.63 8.00 7.85
N GLY A 124 9.95 8.06 7.73
CA GLY A 124 10.68 7.88 6.48
C GLY A 124 11.63 6.70 6.60
N LEU A 125 11.67 5.83 5.58
CA LEU A 125 12.59 4.71 5.55
C LEU A 125 13.16 4.47 4.16
N VAL A 126 14.37 3.90 4.13
CA VAL A 126 15.05 3.46 2.92
C VAL A 126 15.72 2.12 3.20
N GLY A 127 15.61 1.17 2.28
CA GLY A 127 16.14 -0.16 2.50
C GLY A 127 16.43 -0.91 1.21
N THR A 128 17.16 -2.01 1.38
CA THR A 128 17.60 -2.84 0.26
C THR A 128 17.93 -4.27 0.69
N GLY A 129 17.84 -5.21 -0.25
CA GLY A 129 18.09 -6.62 0.00
C GLY A 129 17.54 -7.54 -1.08
N PRO A 130 17.81 -8.84 -0.97
CA PRO A 130 17.34 -9.83 -1.93
C PRO A 130 15.87 -10.24 -1.72
N ARG A 131 15.22 -10.50 -2.85
CA ARG A 131 13.95 -11.23 -2.98
C ARG A 131 14.18 -12.54 -3.71
N PHE A 132 13.65 -13.61 -3.14
CA PHE A 132 13.66 -14.96 -3.68
C PHE A 132 12.27 -15.36 -4.16
N LYS A 133 12.17 -15.87 -5.39
CA LYS A 133 10.98 -16.57 -5.90
C LYS A 133 11.11 -18.05 -5.54
N LEU A 134 10.28 -18.52 -4.61
CA LEU A 134 10.38 -19.87 -4.05
C LEU A 134 9.72 -20.93 -4.94
N THR A 135 8.72 -20.55 -5.74
CA THR A 135 7.98 -21.46 -6.60
C THR A 135 8.18 -21.18 -8.08
N THR A 136 7.99 -22.21 -8.91
CA THR A 136 7.93 -22.10 -10.37
C THR A 136 6.51 -22.16 -10.92
N SER A 137 5.53 -22.53 -10.11
CA SER A 137 4.13 -22.65 -10.51
C SER A 137 3.51 -21.28 -10.83
N GLU A 138 2.62 -21.27 -11.82
CA GLU A 138 1.79 -20.10 -12.13
C GLU A 138 0.58 -19.97 -11.18
N ASN A 139 0.09 -21.09 -10.63
CA ASN A 139 -1.08 -21.11 -9.73
C ASN A 139 -0.71 -20.82 -8.26
N TYR A 140 0.57 -21.01 -7.91
CA TYR A 140 1.08 -20.85 -6.56
C TYR A 140 2.39 -20.06 -6.60
N LYS A 141 2.31 -18.76 -6.36
CA LYS A 141 3.45 -17.84 -6.39
C LYS A 141 3.85 -17.51 -4.97
N PHE A 142 5.06 -17.89 -4.57
CA PHE A 142 5.62 -17.56 -3.26
C PHE A 142 6.91 -16.76 -3.42
N TYR A 143 7.03 -15.73 -2.60
CA TYR A 143 8.19 -14.86 -2.54
C TYR A 143 8.62 -14.64 -1.09
N LEU A 144 9.92 -14.76 -0.86
CA LEU A 144 10.55 -14.42 0.41
C LEU A 144 11.52 -13.26 0.16
N GLY A 145 11.39 -12.18 0.90
CA GLY A 145 12.32 -11.06 0.88
C GLY A 145 13.01 -10.92 2.23
N THR A 146 14.29 -10.54 2.23
CA THR A 146 15.01 -10.17 3.46
C THR A 146 15.90 -8.97 3.16
N HIS A 147 15.77 -7.92 3.97
CA HIS A 147 16.36 -6.62 3.67
C HIS A 147 16.84 -5.97 4.96
N ILE A 148 17.71 -4.98 4.81
CA ILE A 148 18.07 -4.04 5.85
C ILE A 148 17.49 -2.68 5.47
N MET A 149 16.97 -1.95 6.44
CA MET A 149 16.46 -0.60 6.24
C MET A 149 16.93 0.34 7.34
N TYR A 150 17.14 1.60 6.96
CA TYR A 150 17.25 2.72 7.89
C TYR A 150 15.89 3.41 7.96
N GLU A 151 15.46 3.71 9.17
CA GLU A 151 14.17 4.35 9.45
C GLU A 151 14.37 5.56 10.37
N GLN A 152 13.67 6.64 10.08
CA GLN A 152 13.47 7.78 10.95
C GLN A 152 11.98 7.91 11.25
N GLU A 153 11.62 8.03 12.53
CA GLU A 153 10.23 8.15 12.98
C GLU A 153 10.08 9.27 14.03
N GLU A 154 9.07 10.10 13.82
CA GLU A 154 8.65 11.20 14.68
C GLU A 154 7.18 11.01 15.05
N LEU A 155 6.90 11.00 16.35
CA LEU A 155 5.57 10.74 16.91
C LEU A 155 5.03 11.97 17.63
N SER A 156 3.73 12.22 17.50
CA SER A 156 3.02 13.32 18.19
C SER A 156 2.52 12.93 19.59
N ASP A 157 3.16 11.97 20.24
CA ASP A 157 2.75 11.49 21.56
C ASP A 157 3.30 12.31 22.74
N GLY A 158 4.21 13.25 22.45
CA GLY A 158 4.78 14.20 23.41
C GLY A 158 5.80 13.62 24.38
N VAL A 159 6.10 12.31 24.29
CA VAL A 159 7.00 11.61 25.22
C VAL A 159 8.10 10.85 24.49
N THR A 160 7.85 10.40 23.27
CA THR A 160 8.81 9.62 22.49
C THR A 160 9.73 10.57 21.71
N PRO A 161 11.06 10.49 21.92
CA PRO A 161 12.00 11.29 21.16
C PRO A 161 12.07 10.80 19.70
N LEU A 162 12.59 11.66 18.81
CA LEU A 162 12.87 11.30 17.42
C LEU A 162 13.68 10.00 17.35
N GLN A 163 13.13 8.99 16.69
CA GLN A 163 13.75 7.67 16.55
C GLN A 163 14.50 7.57 15.21
N ARG A 164 15.67 6.94 15.24
CA ARG A 164 16.53 6.71 14.08
C ARG A 164 17.20 5.35 14.21
N ASP A 165 16.67 4.36 13.52
CA ASP A 165 17.01 2.97 13.74
C ASP A 165 17.33 2.24 12.45
N PHE A 166 18.25 1.28 12.56
CA PHE A 166 18.39 0.25 11.54
C PHE A 166 17.53 -0.94 11.92
N ARG A 167 16.71 -1.39 10.97
CA ARG A 167 15.82 -2.54 11.12
C ARG A 167 16.14 -3.60 10.08
N SER A 168 16.00 -4.86 10.46
CA SER A 168 15.80 -5.92 9.47
C SER A 168 14.36 -5.83 9.00
N THR A 169 14.09 -6.12 7.73
CA THR A 169 12.73 -6.29 7.24
C THR A 169 12.66 -7.50 6.32
N SER A 170 11.99 -8.53 6.80
CA SER A 170 11.76 -9.75 6.04
C SER A 170 10.27 -9.87 5.73
N TYR A 171 9.94 -10.39 4.55
CA TYR A 171 8.55 -10.58 4.17
C TYR A 171 8.32 -11.90 3.47
N LEU A 172 7.16 -12.48 3.71
CA LEU A 172 6.60 -13.59 2.95
C LEU A 172 5.39 -13.07 2.19
N SER A 173 5.39 -13.27 0.87
CA SER A 173 4.29 -12.89 0.00
C SER A 173 3.86 -14.10 -0.82
N PHE A 174 2.56 -14.35 -0.88
CA PHE A 174 2.01 -15.40 -1.73
C PHE A 174 0.79 -14.94 -2.52
N SER A 175 0.62 -15.57 -3.68
CA SER A 175 -0.58 -15.48 -4.51
C SER A 175 -0.99 -16.91 -4.88
N LEU A 176 -2.17 -17.31 -4.43
CA LEU A 176 -2.76 -18.62 -4.65
C LEU A 176 -4.00 -18.47 -5.52
N TYR A 177 -4.09 -19.31 -6.55
CA TYR A 177 -5.23 -19.40 -7.45
C TYR A 177 -5.79 -20.84 -7.37
N PRO A 178 -6.44 -21.22 -6.25
CA PRO A 178 -6.89 -22.59 -6.03
C PRO A 178 -7.98 -23.05 -7.03
N THR A 179 -8.77 -22.11 -7.55
CA THR A 179 -9.74 -22.31 -8.63
C THR A 179 -9.63 -21.17 -9.64
N GLU A 180 -10.34 -21.25 -10.76
CA GLU A 180 -10.40 -20.15 -11.73
C GLU A 180 -11.12 -18.90 -11.18
N THR A 181 -11.96 -19.08 -10.16
CA THR A 181 -12.82 -18.03 -9.58
C THR A 181 -12.33 -17.51 -8.24
N ILE A 182 -11.26 -18.07 -7.67
CA ILE A 182 -10.76 -17.69 -6.34
C ILE A 182 -9.31 -17.25 -6.46
N SER A 183 -9.03 -16.04 -5.99
CA SER A 183 -7.67 -15.53 -5.81
C SER A 183 -7.44 -15.15 -4.36
N LEU A 184 -6.39 -15.71 -3.75
CA LEU A 184 -5.95 -15.35 -2.41
C LEU A 184 -4.53 -14.80 -2.47
N VAL A 185 -4.37 -13.56 -2.03
CA VAL A 185 -3.09 -12.86 -1.96
C VAL A 185 -2.82 -12.48 -0.52
N SER A 186 -1.61 -12.71 -0.04
CA SER A 186 -1.19 -12.23 1.28
C SER A 186 0.25 -11.80 1.26
N THR A 187 0.56 -10.73 1.99
CA THR A 187 1.94 -10.34 2.28
C THR A 187 2.08 -10.01 3.76
N THR A 188 3.03 -10.66 4.42
CA THR A 188 3.39 -10.42 5.82
C THR A 188 4.82 -9.90 5.89
N TYR A 189 5.04 -8.83 6.63
CA TYR A 189 6.35 -8.29 6.98
C TYR A 189 6.61 -8.52 8.47
N TYR A 190 7.87 -8.79 8.80
CA TYR A 190 8.42 -8.78 10.15
C TYR A 190 9.66 -7.87 10.17
N GLN A 191 9.66 -6.88 11.07
CA GLN A 191 10.60 -5.76 11.05
C GLN A 191 11.22 -5.47 12.43
N PRO A 192 12.13 -6.30 12.94
CA PRO A 192 12.80 -6.06 14.22
C PRO A 192 13.88 -4.97 14.10
N LYS A 193 14.08 -4.19 15.17
CA LYS A 193 15.26 -3.33 15.32
C LYS A 193 16.51 -4.20 15.47
N LEU A 194 17.57 -3.84 14.75
CA LEU A 194 18.82 -4.62 14.76
C LEU A 194 19.56 -4.53 16.10
N LYS A 195 19.39 -3.42 16.82
CA LYS A 195 20.00 -3.21 18.14
C LYS A 195 19.18 -3.80 19.28
N ASP A 196 17.88 -4.02 19.05
CA ASP A 196 16.95 -4.54 20.04
C ASP A 196 15.85 -5.35 19.33
N PHE A 197 16.00 -6.67 19.28
CA PHE A 197 15.02 -7.54 18.65
C PHE A 197 13.69 -7.63 19.44
N GLY A 198 13.67 -7.13 20.68
CA GLY A 198 12.45 -6.96 21.46
C GLY A 198 11.54 -5.90 20.86
N ASP A 199 12.09 -4.87 20.21
CA ASP A 199 11.32 -3.89 19.44
C ASP A 199 11.14 -4.37 18.00
N TYR A 200 9.94 -4.86 17.70
CA TYR A 200 9.59 -5.36 16.38
C TYR A 200 8.20 -4.94 15.93
N ARG A 201 8.05 -4.92 14.60
CA ARG A 201 6.76 -4.68 13.94
C ARG A 201 6.38 -5.86 13.06
N VAL A 202 5.09 -6.19 13.04
CA VAL A 202 4.50 -7.12 12.09
C VAL A 202 3.42 -6.39 11.31
N SER A 203 3.39 -6.55 9.99
CA SER A 203 2.27 -6.05 9.19
C SER A 203 1.84 -7.12 8.20
N ASN A 204 0.54 -7.40 8.14
CA ASN A 204 -0.05 -8.28 7.15
C ASN A 204 -1.12 -7.53 6.33
N GLN A 205 -1.15 -7.80 5.04
CA GLN A 205 -2.30 -7.48 4.20
C GLN A 205 -2.67 -8.74 3.41
N SER A 206 -3.91 -9.19 3.58
CA SER A 206 -4.48 -10.35 2.89
C SER A 206 -5.72 -9.94 2.12
N SER A 207 -5.81 -10.33 0.85
CA SER A 207 -6.98 -10.09 -0.01
C SER A 207 -7.49 -11.41 -0.58
N LEU A 208 -8.78 -11.67 -0.37
CA LEU A 208 -9.55 -12.72 -1.02
C LEU A 208 -10.42 -12.07 -2.11
N LEU A 209 -10.33 -12.57 -3.33
CA LEU A 209 -11.20 -12.21 -4.44
C LEU A 209 -11.96 -13.47 -4.89
N ILE A 210 -13.27 -13.34 -5.04
CA ILE A 210 -14.15 -14.40 -5.53
C ILE A 210 -14.91 -13.85 -6.74
N ASP A 211 -14.66 -14.41 -7.90
CA ASP A 211 -15.37 -14.09 -9.14
C ASP A 211 -16.79 -14.67 -9.02
N LEU A 212 -17.81 -13.79 -9.01
CA LEU A 212 -19.21 -14.23 -8.84
C LEU A 212 -19.86 -14.51 -10.19
N PHE A 213 -19.70 -13.58 -11.12
CA PHE A 213 -20.13 -13.69 -12.51
C PHE A 213 -19.32 -12.70 -13.35
N LYS A 214 -19.54 -12.71 -14.67
CA LYS A 214 -18.80 -11.85 -15.59
C LYS A 214 -18.76 -10.41 -15.08
N ASN A 215 -17.55 -9.88 -14.93
CA ASN A 215 -17.27 -8.50 -14.55
C ASN A 215 -17.65 -8.12 -13.11
N PHE A 216 -17.99 -9.08 -12.25
CA PHE A 216 -18.44 -8.80 -10.89
C PHE A 216 -17.82 -9.76 -9.88
N ASP A 217 -17.04 -9.20 -8.97
CA ASP A 217 -16.24 -9.93 -7.99
C ASP A 217 -16.63 -9.51 -6.58
N PHE A 218 -16.61 -10.45 -5.64
CA PHE A 218 -16.60 -10.14 -4.22
C PHE A 218 -15.16 -10.07 -3.73
N LYS A 219 -14.80 -8.97 -3.06
CA LYS A 219 -13.46 -8.74 -2.52
C LYS A 219 -13.54 -8.51 -1.03
N THR A 220 -12.74 -9.26 -0.28
CA THR A 220 -12.46 -9.01 1.13
C THR A 220 -10.97 -8.75 1.31
N THR A 221 -10.61 -7.68 2.02
CA THR A 221 -9.24 -7.34 2.39
C THR A 221 -9.12 -7.20 3.90
N TYR A 222 -8.20 -7.95 4.49
CA TYR A 222 -7.83 -7.87 5.88
C TYR A 222 -6.43 -7.25 5.99
N THR A 223 -6.32 -6.16 6.76
CA THR A 223 -5.05 -5.53 7.11
C THR A 223 -4.85 -5.67 8.60
N PHE A 224 -3.65 -6.07 9.02
CA PHE A 224 -3.25 -6.20 10.40
C PHE A 224 -1.88 -5.56 10.61
N ILE A 225 -1.75 -4.78 11.67
CA ILE A 225 -0.51 -4.15 12.08
C ILE A 225 -0.31 -4.47 13.56
N TYR A 226 0.89 -4.89 13.90
CA TYR A 226 1.37 -5.03 15.26
C TYR A 226 2.67 -4.23 15.41
N ASP A 227 2.75 -3.44 16.47
CA ASP A 227 3.93 -2.74 16.91
C ASP A 227 4.13 -3.05 18.39
N GLU A 228 5.31 -3.55 18.78
CA GLU A 228 5.62 -3.83 20.19
C GLU A 228 5.72 -2.52 20.99
N THR A 229 6.18 -1.45 20.36
CA THR A 229 6.40 -0.15 21.00
C THR A 229 5.73 0.97 20.19
N PRO A 230 4.38 0.98 20.12
CA PRO A 230 3.65 2.02 19.40
C PRO A 230 3.72 3.36 20.14
N ALA A 231 3.28 4.43 19.48
CA ALA A 231 3.09 5.74 20.11
C ALA A 231 2.19 5.65 21.35
N LEU A 232 2.43 6.48 22.37
CA LEU A 232 1.66 6.44 23.61
C LEU A 232 0.14 6.57 23.34
N GLY A 233 -0.65 5.63 23.86
CA GLY A 233 -2.11 5.60 23.69
C GLY A 233 -2.60 4.98 22.38
N ILE A 234 -1.70 4.46 21.55
CA ILE A 234 -2.03 3.62 20.39
C ILE A 234 -1.92 2.16 20.81
N PRO A 235 -2.91 1.30 20.48
CA PRO A 235 -2.83 -0.12 20.81
C PRO A 235 -1.70 -0.79 20.02
N ASN A 236 -1.07 -1.79 20.64
CA ASN A 236 -0.05 -2.62 19.99
C ASN A 236 -0.55 -3.29 18.71
N SER A 237 -1.85 -3.62 18.63
CA SER A 237 -2.45 -4.19 17.43
C SER A 237 -3.57 -3.32 16.87
N GLN A 238 -3.59 -3.20 15.55
CA GLN A 238 -4.60 -2.50 14.77
C GLN A 238 -5.00 -3.40 13.60
N TYR A 239 -6.29 -3.48 13.29
CA TYR A 239 -6.77 -4.27 12.17
C TYR A 239 -7.91 -3.57 11.45
N ASN A 240 -8.05 -3.89 10.17
CA ASN A 240 -9.12 -3.40 9.31
C ASN A 240 -9.59 -4.53 8.41
N LEU A 241 -10.90 -4.73 8.32
CA LEU A 241 -11.53 -5.71 7.43
C LEU A 241 -12.50 -4.98 6.51
N GLU A 242 -12.16 -4.92 5.23
CA GLU A 242 -12.97 -4.29 4.19
C GLU A 242 -13.55 -5.37 3.30
N SER A 243 -14.87 -5.37 3.12
CA SER A 243 -15.54 -6.24 2.17
C SER A 243 -16.41 -5.42 1.23
N GLY A 244 -16.40 -5.76 -0.05
CA GLY A 244 -17.19 -5.06 -1.05
C GLY A 244 -17.28 -5.82 -2.35
N PHE A 245 -18.10 -5.30 -3.25
CA PHE A 245 -18.21 -5.82 -4.61
C PHE A 245 -17.37 -4.94 -5.55
N VAL A 246 -16.67 -5.59 -6.48
CA VAL A 246 -15.87 -4.95 -7.50
C VAL A 246 -16.52 -5.24 -8.84
N TYR A 247 -16.90 -4.19 -9.57
CA TYR A 247 -17.33 -4.33 -10.96
C TYR A 247 -16.20 -3.91 -11.89
N SER A 248 -15.80 -4.81 -12.81
CA SER A 248 -14.70 -4.61 -13.75
C SER A 248 -15.23 -4.66 -15.19
N PHE A 249 -15.22 -3.54 -15.92
CA PHE A 249 -15.64 -3.52 -17.34
C PHE A 249 -14.43 -3.51 -18.29
N ASP A 250 -14.55 -4.19 -19.44
CA ASP A 250 -13.54 -4.26 -20.52
C ASP A 250 -13.91 -3.36 -21.71
#